data_AF-X1MFM5-F1
#
_entry.id   AF-X1MFM5-F1
#
_cell.length_a   1.000
_cell.length_b   1.000
_cell.length_c   1.000
_cell.angle_alpha   90.00
_cell.angle_beta   90.00
_cell.angle_gamma   90.00
#
_symmetry.space_group_name_H-M   'P 1'
#
loop_
_entity.id
_entity.type
_entity.pdbx_description
1 polymer ?
#
loop_
_entity_poly.entity_id
_entity_poly.type
_entity_poly.pdbx_seq_one_letter_code
_entity_poly.pdbx_strand_id
1 'polypeptide(L)'
;MKARRPAVAGMFYAGTPGELKQQIEWCYKHELGPGVLPQVNDNGPRDILALVVPHAGYIYSGPVAAHAYKELADDGIFDTAVILGPNHTGYGPPLSLWARANSGL
;
A
#
# COMPACT_ATOMS: atom_id res chain seq x y z
N MET A 1 14.23 18.40 2.12
CA MET A 1 13.13 17.84 1.30
C MET A 1 11.86 17.82 2.13
N LYS A 2 10.74 18.39 1.68
CA LYS A 2 9.46 18.26 2.40
C LYS A 2 8.84 16.91 2.05
N ALA A 3 8.64 16.05 3.05
CA ALA A 3 7.95 14.78 2.90
C ALA A 3 6.43 15.01 2.69
N ARG A 4 5.79 14.20 1.85
CA ARG A 4 4.32 14.18 1.71
C ARG A 4 3.72 13.61 3.00
N ARG A 5 2.94 14.40 3.72
CA ARG A 5 2.24 13.92 4.92
C ARG A 5 1.15 12.90 4.57
N PRO A 6 0.89 11.90 5.42
CA PRO A 6 -0.18 10.94 5.20
C PRO A 6 -1.56 11.61 5.36
N ALA A 7 -2.20 11.95 4.23
CA ALA A 7 -3.42 12.77 4.21
C ALA A 7 -4.68 12.08 4.80
N VAL A 8 -4.67 10.75 4.94
CA VAL A 8 -5.84 9.96 5.38
C VAL A 8 -5.54 9.07 6.59
N ALA A 9 -4.40 9.28 7.26
CA ALA A 9 -4.08 8.60 8.51
C ALA A 9 -5.11 8.98 9.60
N GLY A 10 -5.59 7.99 10.34
CA GLY A 10 -6.67 8.16 11.32
C GLY A 10 -8.07 8.13 10.70
N MET A 11 -8.20 8.04 9.38
CA MET A 11 -9.49 7.92 8.68
C MET A 11 -9.60 6.60 7.92
N PHE A 12 -8.68 6.34 7.00
CA PHE A 12 -8.72 5.13 6.15
C PHE A 12 -7.97 3.96 6.79
N TYR A 13 -6.98 4.28 7.61
CA TYR A 13 -6.16 3.35 8.38
C TYR A 13 -5.78 4.02 9.71
N ALA A 14 -5.30 3.23 10.66
CA ALA A 14 -4.99 3.72 12.00
C ALA A 14 -3.98 4.89 12.00
N GLY A 15 -4.19 5.85 12.89
CA GLY A 15 -3.46 7.13 12.87
C GLY A 15 -2.04 7.06 13.44
N THR A 16 -1.72 6.01 14.21
CA THR A 16 -0.41 5.85 14.84
C THR A 16 0.34 4.64 14.28
N PRO A 17 1.70 4.64 14.31
CA PRO A 17 2.48 3.52 13.79
C PRO A 17 2.18 2.18 14.47
N GLY A 18 1.96 2.19 15.80
CA GLY A 18 1.70 0.98 16.58
C GLY A 18 0.35 0.35 16.24
N GLU A 19 -0.70 1.17 16.19
CA GLU A 19 -2.05 0.72 15.81
C GLU A 19 -2.09 0.31 14.33
N LEU A 20 -1.37 1.02 13.46
CA LEU A 20 -1.29 0.67 12.03
C LEU A 20 -0.65 -0.70 11.84
N LYS A 21 0.44 -1.00 12.57
CA LYS A 21 1.07 -2.32 12.53
C LYS A 21 0.09 -3.42 12.97
N GLN A 22 -0.62 -3.21 14.07
CA GLN A 22 -1.64 -4.16 14.54
C GLN A 22 -2.77 -4.33 13.53
N GLN A 23 -3.22 -3.25 12.90
CA GLN A 23 -4.26 -3.30 11.88
C GLN A 23 -3.78 -4.06 10.62
N ILE A 24 -2.53 -3.89 10.20
CA ILE A 24 -1.95 -4.66 9.10
C ILE A 24 -1.86 -6.14 9.46
N GLU A 25 -1.36 -6.49 10.64
CA GLU A 25 -1.34 -7.88 11.12
C GLU A 25 -2.73 -8.50 11.18
N TRP A 26 -3.73 -7.73 11.62
CA TRP A 26 -5.13 -8.13 11.57
C TRP A 26 -5.60 -8.38 10.13
N CYS A 27 -5.23 -7.55 9.16
CA CYS A 27 -5.58 -7.77 7.74
C CYS A 27 -5.04 -9.12 7.24
N TYR A 28 -3.79 -9.45 7.57
CA TYR A 28 -3.18 -10.73 7.19
C TYR A 28 -3.88 -11.93 7.86
N LYS A 29 -4.24 -11.80 9.13
CA LYS A 29 -4.86 -12.89 9.93
C LYS A 29 -6.38 -12.97 9.81
N HIS A 30 -7.02 -12.01 9.17
CA HIS A 30 -8.48 -11.97 8.99
C HIS A 30 -8.97 -13.18 8.20
N GLU A 31 -10.23 -13.59 8.40
CA GLU A 31 -10.85 -14.71 7.67
C GLU A 31 -10.90 -14.50 6.14
N LEU A 32 -10.90 -13.23 5.70
CA LEU A 32 -10.84 -12.83 4.29
C LEU A 32 -9.40 -12.54 3.83
N GLY A 33 -8.42 -12.60 4.73
CA GLY A 33 -7.00 -12.42 4.45
C GLY A 33 -6.31 -13.75 4.14
N PRO A 34 -4.98 -13.74 3.91
CA PRO A 34 -4.20 -14.95 3.64
C PRO A 34 -4.07 -15.89 4.85
N GLY A 35 -4.51 -15.48 6.04
CA GLY A 35 -4.44 -16.25 7.29
C GLY A 35 -3.05 -16.30 7.93
N VAL A 36 -2.02 -15.80 7.25
CA VAL A 36 -0.63 -15.85 7.70
C VAL A 36 0.06 -14.51 7.52
N LEU A 37 1.03 -14.21 8.39
CA LEU A 37 1.91 -13.06 8.17
C LEU A 37 2.89 -13.38 7.02
N PRO A 38 3.22 -12.40 6.18
CA PRO A 38 4.11 -12.62 5.05
C PRO A 38 5.54 -12.84 5.56
N GLN A 39 6.30 -13.67 4.85
CA GLN A 39 7.74 -13.84 5.07
C GLN A 39 8.46 -13.48 3.78
N VAL A 40 9.33 -12.47 3.84
CA VAL A 40 10.02 -12.00 2.64
C VAL A 40 11.04 -13.06 2.21
N ASN A 41 10.94 -13.48 0.95
CA ASN A 41 11.89 -14.36 0.31
C ASN A 41 12.90 -13.55 -0.51
N ASP A 42 14.02 -13.18 0.11
CA ASP A 42 15.06 -12.37 -0.54
C ASP A 42 15.64 -13.03 -1.81
N ASN A 43 15.54 -14.35 -1.93
CA ASN A 43 15.98 -15.14 -3.08
C ASN A 43 14.82 -15.62 -3.95
N GLY A 44 13.66 -14.97 -3.85
CA GLY A 44 12.49 -15.30 -4.63
C GLY A 44 12.69 -15.08 -6.14
N PRO A 45 11.78 -15.64 -6.96
CA PRO A 45 11.93 -15.65 -8.42
C PRO A 45 11.86 -14.25 -9.05
N ARG A 46 11.19 -13.29 -8.41
CA ARG A 46 10.97 -11.92 -8.91
C ARG A 46 10.22 -11.89 -10.25
N ASP A 47 9.16 -12.70 -10.34
CA ASP A 47 8.33 -12.87 -11.53
C ASP A 47 7.11 -11.92 -11.53
N ILE A 48 6.71 -11.37 -10.37
CA ILE A 48 5.56 -10.46 -10.28
C ILE A 48 5.92 -9.09 -10.84
N LEU A 49 5.37 -8.77 -12.02
CA LEU A 49 5.56 -7.47 -12.66
C LEU A 49 4.66 -6.35 -12.10
N ALA A 50 3.46 -6.70 -11.65
CA ALA A 50 2.48 -5.73 -11.16
C ALA A 50 1.44 -6.37 -10.25
N LEU A 51 0.88 -5.56 -9.35
CA LEU A 51 -0.27 -5.91 -8.52
C LEU A 51 -1.41 -4.92 -8.73
N VAL A 52 -2.64 -5.42 -8.64
CA VAL A 52 -3.84 -4.59 -8.54
C VAL A 52 -4.45 -4.82 -7.16
N VAL A 53 -4.56 -3.75 -6.37
CA VAL A 53 -5.06 -3.82 -4.99
C VAL A 53 -6.16 -2.79 -4.76
N PRO A 54 -7.14 -3.08 -3.89
CA PRO A 54 -8.14 -2.10 -3.50
C PRO A 54 -7.53 -0.98 -2.64
N HIS A 55 -8.16 0.20 -2.65
CA HIS A 55 -7.67 1.38 -1.92
C HIS A 55 -8.73 2.00 -0.98
N ALA A 56 -9.77 1.22 -0.62
CA ALA A 56 -10.70 1.63 0.43
C ALA A 56 -10.03 1.58 1.82
N GLY A 57 -10.75 2.00 2.86
CA GLY A 57 -10.26 1.91 4.23
C GLY A 57 -9.90 0.45 4.61
N TYR A 58 -8.88 0.27 5.43
CA TYR A 58 -8.30 -1.04 5.76
C TYR A 58 -9.31 -2.01 6.39
N ILE A 59 -10.29 -1.48 7.13
CA ILE A 59 -11.39 -2.31 7.69
C ILE A 59 -12.23 -2.99 6.60
N TYR A 60 -12.33 -2.39 5.41
CA TYR A 60 -13.14 -2.92 4.31
C TYR A 60 -12.31 -3.73 3.32
N SER A 61 -11.10 -3.29 3.01
CA SER A 61 -10.32 -3.84 1.91
C SER A 61 -8.92 -4.31 2.27
N GLY A 62 -8.47 -4.08 3.50
CA GLY A 62 -7.15 -4.48 3.97
C GLY A 62 -6.89 -5.99 3.86
N PRO A 63 -7.80 -6.87 4.33
CA PRO A 63 -7.66 -8.32 4.18
C PRO A 63 -7.49 -8.77 2.73
N VAL A 64 -8.26 -8.18 1.80
CA VAL A 64 -8.17 -8.49 0.37
C VAL A 64 -6.83 -8.05 -0.21
N ALA A 65 -6.37 -6.84 0.13
CA ALA A 65 -5.05 -6.35 -0.31
C ALA A 65 -3.89 -7.20 0.24
N ALA A 66 -4.04 -7.78 1.44
CA ALA A 66 -3.01 -8.58 2.09
C ALA A 66 -2.62 -9.84 1.29
N HIS A 67 -3.53 -10.43 0.50
CA HIS A 67 -3.20 -11.53 -0.40
C HIS A 67 -2.13 -11.13 -1.43
N ALA A 68 -2.32 -9.99 -2.10
CA ALA A 68 -1.40 -9.51 -3.11
C ALA A 68 -0.01 -9.18 -2.53
N TYR A 69 0.02 -8.58 -1.33
CA TYR A 69 1.28 -8.26 -0.66
C TYR A 69 1.97 -9.48 -0.06
N LYS A 70 1.23 -10.53 0.33
CA LYS A 70 1.81 -11.82 0.69
C LYS A 70 2.51 -12.44 -0.52
N GLU A 71 1.83 -12.51 -1.67
CA GLU A 71 2.44 -13.08 -2.89
C GLU A 71 3.68 -12.29 -3.32
N LEU A 72 3.67 -10.96 -3.17
CA LEU A 72 4.86 -10.13 -3.41
C LEU A 72 6.02 -10.44 -2.47
N ALA A 73 5.73 -10.70 -1.19
CA ALA A 73 6.75 -11.04 -0.22
C ALA A 73 7.42 -12.38 -0.56
N ASP A 74 6.64 -13.36 -1.02
CA ASP A 74 7.13 -14.68 -1.44
C ASP A 74 7.90 -14.63 -2.77
N ASP A 75 7.50 -13.71 -3.67
CA ASP A 75 8.14 -13.47 -4.96
C ASP A 75 9.51 -12.78 -4.84
N GLY A 76 9.65 -11.89 -3.87
CA GLY A 76 10.94 -11.35 -3.43
C GLY A 76 11.05 -9.83 -3.49
N ILE A 77 12.29 -9.33 -3.35
CA ILE A 77 12.57 -7.90 -3.21
C ILE A 77 12.78 -7.25 -4.58
N PHE A 78 12.09 -6.13 -4.80
CA PHE A 78 12.31 -5.21 -5.91
C PHE A 78 13.03 -3.94 -5.43
N ASP A 79 13.82 -3.32 -6.31
CA ASP A 79 14.52 -2.07 -6.00
C ASP A 79 13.63 -0.83 -6.15
N THR A 80 12.58 -0.92 -6.97
CA THR A 80 11.74 0.24 -7.31
C THR A 80 10.29 -0.19 -7.53
N ALA A 81 9.36 0.52 -6.89
CA ALA A 81 7.93 0.41 -7.15
C ALA A 81 7.38 1.68 -7.79
N VAL A 82 6.48 1.52 -8.75
CA VAL A 82 5.66 2.59 -9.31
C VAL A 82 4.23 2.37 -8.83
N ILE A 83 3.68 3.31 -8.07
CA ILE A 83 2.30 3.25 -7.58
C ILE A 83 1.42 4.13 -8.47
N LEU A 84 0.46 3.52 -9.15
CA LEU A 84 -0.53 4.19 -9.98
C LEU A 84 -1.88 4.17 -9.26
N GLY A 85 -2.53 5.34 -9.17
CA GLY A 85 -3.83 5.46 -8.53
C GLY A 85 -4.73 6.43 -9.31
N PRO A 86 -6.05 6.19 -9.36
CA PRO A 86 -6.98 7.10 -10.00
C PRO A 86 -7.08 8.43 -9.23
N ASN A 87 -7.40 9.49 -9.97
CA ASN A 87 -7.71 10.78 -9.37
C ASN A 87 -9.22 10.90 -9.09
N HIS A 88 -9.59 10.76 -7.81
CA HIS A 88 -10.99 10.86 -7.38
C HIS A 88 -11.53 12.29 -7.26
N THR A 89 -10.68 13.31 -7.39
CA THR A 89 -11.12 14.71 -7.31
C THR A 89 -11.76 15.21 -8.59
N GLY A 90 -11.46 14.57 -9.73
CA GLY A 90 -11.87 15.03 -11.06
C GLY A 90 -11.10 16.25 -11.58
N TYR A 91 -10.17 16.82 -10.81
CA TYR A 91 -9.41 18.01 -11.20
C TYR A 91 -7.99 17.69 -11.64
N GLY A 92 -7.47 18.42 -12.63
CA GLY A 92 -6.07 18.34 -13.06
C GLY A 92 -5.86 17.59 -14.38
N PRO A 93 -4.59 17.38 -14.78
CA PRO A 93 -4.27 16.75 -16.06
C PRO A 93 -4.59 15.24 -16.08
N PRO A 94 -4.67 14.62 -17.28
CA PRO A 94 -4.96 13.19 -17.42
C PRO A 94 -3.97 12.26 -16.71
N LEU A 95 -2.71 12.69 -16.57
CA LEU A 95 -1.66 12.02 -15.81
C LEU A 95 -0.89 13.09 -15.03
N SER A 96 -0.59 12.81 -13.77
CA SER A 96 0.29 13.63 -12.96
C SER A 96 1.29 12.75 -12.22
N LEU A 97 2.48 13.29 -12.03
CA LEU A 97 3.50 12.71 -11.17
C LEU A 97 3.63 13.61 -9.95
N TRP A 98 3.79 13.01 -8.78
CA TRP A 98 4.22 13.76 -7.62
C TRP A 98 5.70 14.13 -7.81
N ALA A 99 5.94 15.24 -8.50
CA ALA A 99 7.22 15.92 -8.47
C ALA A 99 7.32 16.62 -7.11
N ARG A 100 8.46 16.45 -6.42
CA ARG A 100 8.87 17.15 -5.20
C ARG A 100 8.04 18.40 -4.88
N ALA A 101 7.62 18.56 -3.62
CA ALA A 101 6.99 19.80 -3.15
C ALA A 101 7.82 21.04 -3.54
N ASN A 102 7.40 21.76 -4.59
CA ASN A 102 7.97 23.04 -4.95
C ASN A 102 7.66 24.01 -3.80
N SER A 103 8.70 24.53 -3.16
CA SER A 103 8.62 25.71 -2.30
C SER A 103 8.36 26.91 -3.21
N GLY A 104 7.10 27.25 -3.42
CA GLY A 104 6.69 28.32 -4.32
C GLY A 104 5.27 28.77 -4.04
N LEU A 105 4.99 29.07 -2.77
CA LEU A 105 4.16 30.13 -2.19
C LEU A 105 4.47 30.19 -0.69
#